data_AF-A0A8F5V620-F1
#
_entry.id   AF-A0A8F5V620-F1
#
_cell.length_a   1.000
_cell.length_b   1.000
_cell.length_c   1.000
_cell.angle_alpha   90.00
_cell.angle_beta   90.00
_cell.angle_gamma   90.00
#
_symmetry.space_group_name_H-M   'P 1'
#
loop_
_entity.id
_entity.type
_entity.pdbx_description
1 polymer ?
#
loop_
_entity_poly.entity_id
_entity_poly.type
_entity_poly.pdbx_seq_one_letter_code
_entity_poly.pdbx_strand_id
1 'polypeptide(L)'
;MATILDQYLEKQNSIRSQIAENSLPPEDLLIMQELNYRICVLETFQSFCKSAPITMDTKVMGYHFQMVDAYVRFTLNERRFGLKADAEGQKRRETALSSFERVVQDGRKRFSSFKAGTQEQYKTSISQYIHTILPVWMQYRNTYINL
;
A
#
# COMPACT_ATOMS: atom_id res chain seq x y z
N MET A 1 7.67 -8.77 17.66
CA MET A 1 6.83 -7.56 17.56
C MET A 1 5.92 -7.77 16.37
N ALA A 2 4.59 -7.78 16.57
CA ALA A 2 3.64 -8.03 15.48
C ALA A 2 3.70 -6.91 14.46
N THR A 3 3.78 -7.25 13.17
CA THR A 3 3.68 -6.27 12.08
C THR A 3 2.24 -5.78 11.95
N ILE A 4 2.03 -4.65 11.26
CA ILE A 4 0.67 -4.17 10.97
C ILE A 4 -0.13 -5.18 10.15
N LEU A 5 0.54 -5.98 9.30
CA LEU A 5 -0.10 -7.04 8.53
C LEU A 5 -0.59 -8.16 9.45
N ASP A 6 0.19 -8.56 10.45
CA ASP A 6 -0.23 -9.58 11.43
C ASP A 6 -1.48 -9.11 12.18
N GLN A 7 -1.50 -7.86 12.62
CA GLN A 7 -2.67 -7.25 13.28
C GLN A 7 -3.91 -7.25 12.37
N TYR A 8 -3.74 -6.96 11.08
CA TYR A 8 -4.85 -7.00 10.12
C TYR A 8 -5.33 -8.43 9.84
N LEU A 9 -4.44 -9.41 9.76
CA LEU A 9 -4.81 -10.81 9.59
C LEU A 9 -5.60 -11.33 10.81
N GLU A 10 -5.17 -11.00 12.03
CA GLU A 10 -5.91 -11.34 13.25
C GLU A 10 -7.31 -10.73 13.26
N LYS A 11 -7.41 -9.43 12.95
CA LYS A 11 -8.71 -8.74 12.87
C LYS A 11 -9.59 -9.31 11.74
N GLN A 12 -9.01 -9.74 10.62
CA GLN A 12 -9.73 -10.40 9.53
C GLN A 12 -10.35 -11.72 9.99
N ASN A 13 -9.60 -12.51 10.76
CA ASN A 13 -10.06 -13.78 11.29
C ASN A 13 -11.21 -13.60 12.30
N SER A 14 -11.16 -12.56 13.13
CA SER A 14 -12.27 -12.20 14.02
C SER A 14 -13.54 -11.86 13.24
N ILE A 15 -13.43 -10.99 12.22
CA ILE A 15 -14.58 -10.64 11.38
C ILE A 15 -15.14 -11.86 10.65
N ARG A 16 -14.29 -12.74 10.11
CA ARG A 16 -14.72 -13.98 9.44
C ARG A 16 -15.49 -14.90 10.39
N SER A 17 -15.07 -14.98 11.66
CA SER A 17 -15.77 -15.77 12.68
C SER A 17 -17.16 -15.21 12.94
N GLN A 18 -17.29 -13.89 13.08
CA GLN A 18 -18.60 -13.23 13.25
C GLN A 18 -19.52 -13.43 12.03
N ILE A 19 -18.97 -13.41 10.81
CA ILE A 19 -19.76 -13.72 9.60
C ILE A 19 -20.28 -15.16 9.63
N ALA A 20 -19.43 -16.12 9.99
CA ALA A 20 -19.83 -17.53 10.09
C ALA A 20 -20.94 -17.75 11.14
N GLU A 21 -20.93 -16.94 12.20
CA GLU A 21 -21.95 -16.94 13.26
C GLU A 21 -23.19 -16.08 12.93
N ASN A 22 -23.22 -15.41 11.78
CA ASN A 22 -24.24 -14.41 11.41
C ASN A 22 -24.39 -13.27 12.43
N SER A 23 -23.30 -12.91 13.11
CA SER A 23 -23.26 -11.92 14.20
C SER A 23 -22.59 -10.60 13.81
N LEU A 24 -22.01 -10.49 12.61
CA LEU A 24 -21.34 -9.27 12.16
C LEU A 24 -22.35 -8.11 11.93
N PRO A 25 -22.20 -6.96 12.60
CA PRO A 25 -23.01 -5.78 12.34
C PRO A 25 -22.82 -5.23 10.91
N PRO A 26 -23.87 -4.76 10.22
CA PRO A 26 -23.75 -4.20 8.87
C PRO A 26 -22.75 -3.04 8.75
N GLU A 27 -22.62 -2.20 9.78
CA GLU A 27 -21.66 -1.10 9.85
C GLU A 27 -20.20 -1.58 9.78
N ASP A 28 -19.91 -2.78 10.27
CA ASP A 28 -18.58 -3.37 10.26
C ASP A 28 -18.20 -3.99 8.90
N LEU A 29 -19.16 -4.10 7.96
CA LEU A 29 -18.86 -4.49 6.58
C LEU A 29 -17.88 -3.52 5.92
N LEU A 30 -17.94 -2.24 6.28
CA LEU A 30 -17.00 -1.23 5.79
C LEU A 30 -15.58 -1.51 6.29
N ILE A 31 -15.45 -1.89 7.57
CA ILE A 31 -14.18 -2.27 8.19
C ILE A 31 -13.63 -3.52 7.51
N MET A 32 -14.46 -4.55 7.30
CA MET A 32 -14.08 -5.77 6.60
C MET A 32 -13.54 -5.48 5.20
N GLN A 33 -14.24 -4.68 4.41
CA GLN A 33 -13.84 -4.35 3.04
C GLN A 33 -12.50 -3.62 2.99
N GLU A 34 -12.27 -2.67 3.91
CA GLU A 34 -11.01 -1.95 4.02
C GLU A 34 -9.88 -2.87 4.49
N LEU A 35 -10.14 -3.73 5.48
CA LEU A 35 -9.16 -4.71 5.98
C LEU A 35 -8.64 -5.60 4.85
N ASN A 36 -9.57 -6.19 4.09
CA ASN A 36 -9.25 -7.08 2.97
C ASN A 36 -8.44 -6.35 1.90
N TYR A 37 -8.78 -5.10 1.61
CA TYR A 37 -8.02 -4.29 0.67
C TYR A 37 -6.60 -4.03 1.16
N ARG A 38 -6.46 -3.63 2.44
CA ARG A 38 -5.14 -3.30 2.98
C ARG A 38 -4.22 -4.50 3.06
N ILE A 39 -4.74 -5.65 3.48
CA ILE A 39 -4.00 -6.92 3.49
C ILE A 39 -3.46 -7.21 2.08
N CYS A 40 -4.33 -7.18 1.07
CA CYS A 40 -3.95 -7.43 -0.32
C CYS A 40 -2.84 -6.49 -0.80
N VAL A 41 -2.93 -5.19 -0.51
CA VAL A 41 -1.89 -4.21 -0.87
C VAL A 41 -0.57 -4.51 -0.16
N LEU A 42 -0.60 -4.75 1.15
CA LEU A 42 0.59 -5.03 1.95
C LEU A 42 1.29 -6.33 1.52
N GLU A 43 0.54 -7.40 1.32
CA GLU A 43 1.07 -8.70 0.85
C GLU A 43 1.66 -8.59 -0.55
N THR A 44 1.03 -7.84 -1.44
CA THR A 44 1.53 -7.62 -2.81
C THR A 44 2.85 -6.85 -2.79
N PHE A 45 2.93 -5.75 -2.03
CA PHE A 45 4.18 -5.00 -1.88
C PHE A 45 5.28 -5.80 -1.19
N GLN A 46 4.93 -6.61 -0.17
CA GLN A 46 5.89 -7.51 0.47
C GLN A 46 6.42 -8.54 -0.54
N SER A 47 5.55 -9.06 -1.41
CA SER A 47 5.94 -9.98 -2.47
C SER A 47 6.93 -9.32 -3.44
N PHE A 48 6.66 -8.09 -3.89
CA PHE A 48 7.61 -7.33 -4.73
C PHE A 48 8.97 -7.11 -4.06
N CYS A 49 9.01 -6.77 -2.76
CA CYS A 49 10.28 -6.64 -2.04
C CYS A 49 11.06 -7.98 -2.02
N LYS A 50 10.37 -9.09 -1.74
CA LYS A 50 10.97 -10.42 -1.64
C LYS A 50 11.46 -10.92 -3.00
N SER A 51 10.67 -10.72 -4.07
CA SER A 51 10.94 -11.17 -5.43
C SER A 51 11.83 -10.23 -6.25
N ALA A 52 12.20 -9.06 -5.71
CA ALA A 52 13.03 -8.11 -6.42
C ALA A 52 14.35 -8.79 -6.88
N PRO A 53 14.69 -8.70 -8.18
CA PRO A 53 15.85 -9.38 -8.75
C PRO A 53 17.16 -8.85 -8.16
N ILE A 54 18.11 -9.76 -7.96
CA ILE A 54 19.52 -9.46 -7.68
C ILE A 54 20.26 -9.67 -9.01
N THR A 55 20.57 -8.57 -9.69
CA THR A 55 21.07 -8.58 -11.07
C THR A 55 21.71 -7.25 -11.41
N MET A 56 22.47 -7.18 -12.50
CA MET A 56 22.89 -5.93 -13.16
C MET A 56 22.16 -5.70 -14.48
N ASP A 57 21.28 -6.62 -14.91
CA ASP A 57 20.53 -6.49 -16.14
C ASP A 57 19.41 -5.45 -16.00
N THR A 58 19.60 -4.31 -16.64
CA THR A 58 18.66 -3.20 -16.66
C THR A 58 17.29 -3.56 -17.23
N LYS A 59 17.19 -4.55 -18.14
CA LYS A 59 15.90 -5.00 -18.69
C LYS A 59 15.09 -5.74 -17.62
N VAL A 60 15.75 -6.61 -16.85
CA VAL A 60 15.12 -7.36 -15.76
C VAL A 60 14.67 -6.42 -14.64
N MET A 61 15.52 -5.46 -14.26
CA MET A 61 15.15 -4.41 -13.29
C MET A 61 13.97 -3.57 -13.78
N GLY A 62 14.00 -3.17 -15.06
CA GLY A 62 12.96 -2.38 -15.69
C GLY A 62 11.61 -3.09 -15.69
N TYR A 63 11.59 -4.38 -16.05
CA TYR A 63 10.37 -5.19 -16.02
C TYR A 63 9.78 -5.31 -14.61
N HIS A 64 10.62 -5.61 -13.62
CA HIS A 64 10.17 -5.65 -12.22
C HIS A 64 9.63 -4.28 -11.76
N PHE A 65 10.34 -3.20 -12.09
CA PHE A 65 9.92 -1.84 -11.73
C PHE A 65 8.58 -1.46 -12.37
N GLN A 66 8.31 -1.85 -13.62
CA GLN A 66 7.04 -1.59 -14.28
C GLN A 66 5.85 -2.20 -13.52
N MET A 67 6.00 -3.42 -13.00
CA MET A 67 4.96 -4.07 -12.20
C MET A 67 4.74 -3.34 -10.87
N VAL A 68 5.82 -3.00 -10.16
CA VAL A 68 5.75 -2.22 -8.91
C VAL A 68 5.06 -0.87 -9.18
N ASP A 69 5.50 -0.16 -10.22
CA ASP A 69 4.98 1.15 -10.58
C ASP A 69 3.50 1.12 -10.95
N ALA A 70 3.08 0.12 -11.73
CA ALA A 70 1.68 -0.08 -12.05
C ALA A 70 0.84 -0.28 -10.79
N TYR A 71 1.31 -1.09 -9.85
CA TYR A 71 0.60 -1.32 -8.59
C TYR A 71 0.52 -0.05 -7.73
N VAL A 72 1.59 0.75 -7.69
CA VAL A 72 1.58 2.08 -7.06
C VAL A 72 0.57 3.04 -7.73
N ARG A 73 0.35 2.95 -9.05
CA ARG A 73 -0.71 3.73 -9.72
C ARG A 73 -2.10 3.28 -9.31
N PHE A 74 -2.31 2.00 -9.10
CA PHE A 74 -3.62 1.49 -8.65
C PHE A 74 -3.98 2.05 -7.27
N THR A 75 -3.01 2.16 -6.36
CA THR A 75 -3.24 2.75 -5.03
C THR A 75 -3.48 4.27 -5.06
N LEU A 76 -3.08 4.97 -6.12
CA LEU A 76 -3.43 6.40 -6.31
C LEU A 76 -4.85 6.60 -6.87
N ASN A 77 -5.33 5.65 -7.68
CA ASN A 77 -6.63 5.68 -8.33
C ASN A 77 -7.65 4.77 -7.64
N GLU A 78 -7.45 4.53 -6.35
CA GLU A 78 -8.19 3.55 -5.57
C GLU A 78 -9.57 4.03 -5.11
N ARG A 79 -10.24 3.13 -4.37
CA ARG A 79 -11.58 3.34 -3.81
C ARG A 79 -11.58 4.52 -2.83
N ARG A 80 -12.43 5.51 -3.06
CA ARG A 80 -12.65 6.67 -2.17
C ARG A 80 -13.95 6.55 -1.38
N PHE A 81 -14.25 5.34 -0.93
CA PHE A 81 -15.44 5.04 -0.13
C PHE A 81 -15.09 5.00 1.35
N GLY A 82 -15.94 5.60 2.18
CA GLY A 82 -15.75 5.73 3.63
C GLY A 82 -16.84 6.61 4.24
N LEU A 83 -16.70 6.93 5.52
CA LEU A 83 -17.65 7.80 6.22
C LEU A 83 -17.75 9.18 5.54
N LYS A 84 -18.93 9.80 5.59
CA LYS A 84 -19.10 11.16 5.06
C LYS A 84 -18.21 12.12 5.84
N ALA A 85 -17.33 12.83 5.15
CA ALA A 85 -16.48 13.84 5.74
C ALA A 85 -17.18 15.21 5.74
N ASP A 86 -16.93 15.99 6.78
CA ASP A 86 -17.19 17.43 6.78
C ASP A 86 -16.08 18.17 6.00
N ALA A 87 -16.14 19.51 5.99
CA ALA A 87 -15.17 20.33 5.25
C ALA A 87 -13.72 20.11 5.74
N GLU A 88 -13.52 19.91 7.04
CA GLU A 88 -12.20 19.65 7.61
C GLU A 88 -11.69 18.26 7.21
N GLY A 89 -12.53 17.23 7.31
CA GLY A 89 -12.22 15.87 6.89
C GLY A 89 -11.92 15.78 5.40
N GLN A 90 -12.63 16.53 4.55
CA GLN A 90 -12.37 16.60 3.12
C GLN A 90 -11.01 17.23 2.83
N LYS A 91 -10.69 18.35 3.49
CA LYS A 91 -9.35 18.98 3.41
C LYS A 91 -8.25 18.03 3.87
N ARG A 92 -8.50 17.23 4.90
CA ARG A 92 -7.55 16.22 5.40
C ARG A 92 -7.30 15.12 4.37
N ARG A 93 -8.34 14.63 3.69
CA ARG A 93 -8.24 13.66 2.58
C ARG A 93 -7.38 14.20 1.43
N GLU A 94 -7.64 15.43 1.02
CA GLU A 94 -6.90 16.10 -0.07
C GLU A 94 -5.43 16.34 0.28
N THR A 95 -5.16 16.75 1.52
CA THR A 95 -3.79 16.95 2.03
C THR A 95 -3.02 15.63 2.07
N ALA A 96 -3.65 14.56 2.55
CA ALA A 96 -3.04 13.24 2.61
C ALA A 96 -2.80 12.66 1.20
N LEU A 97 -3.75 12.85 0.26
CA LEU A 97 -3.57 12.45 -1.13
C LEU A 97 -2.41 13.19 -1.79
N SER A 98 -2.37 14.53 -1.68
CA SER A 98 -1.28 15.35 -2.23
C SER A 98 0.09 14.93 -1.69
N SER A 99 0.15 14.60 -0.39
CA SER A 99 1.39 14.10 0.24
C SER A 99 1.80 12.75 -0.33
N PHE A 100 0.83 11.84 -0.51
CA PHE A 100 1.06 10.53 -1.09
C PHE A 100 1.53 10.63 -2.55
N GLU A 101 0.87 11.43 -3.38
CA GLU A 101 1.26 11.69 -4.76
C GLU A 101 2.70 12.20 -4.87
N ARG A 102 3.10 13.13 -3.99
CA ARG A 102 4.47 13.67 -3.99
C ARG A 102 5.50 12.58 -3.72
N VAL A 103 5.28 11.75 -2.72
CA VAL A 103 6.20 10.64 -2.36
C VAL A 103 6.30 9.63 -3.51
N VAL A 104 5.18 9.32 -4.17
CA VAL A 104 5.19 8.44 -5.36
C VAL A 104 6.01 9.06 -6.48
N GLN A 105 5.78 10.33 -6.81
CA GLN A 105 6.49 11.05 -7.87
C GLN A 105 8.00 11.13 -7.60
N ASP A 106 8.40 11.43 -6.37
CA ASP A 106 9.81 11.52 -6.00
C ASP A 106 10.52 10.19 -6.16
N GLY A 107 9.87 9.08 -5.78
CA GLY A 107 10.44 7.76 -6.02
C GLY A 107 10.49 7.36 -7.49
N ARG A 108 9.45 7.67 -8.28
CA ARG A 108 9.47 7.46 -9.75
C ARG A 108 10.66 8.13 -10.42
N LYS A 109 10.92 9.39 -10.06
CA LYS A 109 12.08 10.15 -10.59
C LYS A 109 13.41 9.47 -10.26
N ARG A 110 13.54 8.82 -9.10
CA ARG A 110 14.75 8.05 -8.76
C ARG A 110 14.94 6.84 -9.68
N PHE A 111 13.86 6.23 -10.14
CA PHE A 111 13.91 5.04 -11.00
C PHE A 111 13.93 5.32 -12.50
N SER A 112 13.57 6.52 -12.95
CA SER A 112 13.54 6.87 -14.39
C SER A 112 14.90 6.79 -15.08
N SER A 113 15.98 6.94 -14.33
CA SER A 113 17.36 6.80 -14.83
C SER A 113 18.21 5.92 -13.91
N PHE A 114 17.60 4.90 -13.30
CA PHE A 114 18.26 4.03 -12.34
C PHE A 114 19.45 3.31 -12.96
N LYS A 115 20.60 3.36 -12.27
CA LYS A 115 21.79 2.56 -12.60
C LYS A 115 22.28 1.91 -11.32
N ALA A 116 22.26 0.59 -11.28
CA ALA A 116 22.84 -0.17 -10.20
C ALA A 116 24.37 -0.15 -10.32
N GLY A 117 25.06 0.03 -9.20
CA GLY A 117 26.50 -0.17 -9.02
C GLY A 117 26.84 -1.57 -8.48
N THR A 118 25.89 -2.27 -7.86
CA THR A 118 26.00 -3.69 -7.47
C THR A 118 24.72 -4.46 -7.76
N GLN A 119 24.79 -5.79 -7.79
CA GLN A 119 23.64 -6.65 -8.10
C GLN A 119 22.48 -6.46 -7.10
N GLU A 120 22.79 -6.17 -5.85
CA GLU A 120 21.84 -6.01 -4.74
C GLU A 120 21.24 -4.61 -4.66
N GLN A 121 21.85 -3.63 -5.33
CA GLN A 121 21.45 -2.23 -5.20
C GLN A 121 20.01 -2.02 -5.66
N TYR A 122 19.59 -2.66 -6.75
CA TYR A 122 18.20 -2.57 -7.20
C TYR A 122 17.22 -3.04 -6.13
N LYS A 123 17.42 -4.26 -5.61
CA LYS A 123 16.57 -4.85 -4.56
C LYS A 123 16.50 -3.96 -3.32
N THR A 124 17.64 -3.43 -2.89
CA THR A 124 17.71 -2.52 -1.73
C THR A 124 16.93 -1.24 -2.00
N SER A 125 17.17 -0.58 -3.14
CA SER A 125 16.52 0.69 -3.49
C SER A 125 15.01 0.54 -3.70
N ILE A 126 14.56 -0.51 -4.39
CA ILE A 126 13.11 -0.72 -4.63
C ILE A 126 12.37 -1.06 -3.33
N SER A 127 13.00 -1.84 -2.45
CA SER A 127 12.42 -2.14 -1.14
C SER A 127 12.32 -0.88 -0.27
N GLN A 128 13.35 -0.03 -0.28
CA GLN A 128 13.31 1.27 0.41
C GLN A 128 12.21 2.18 -0.13
N TYR A 129 12.01 2.21 -1.45
CA TYR A 129 10.91 2.98 -2.05
C TYR A 129 9.55 2.49 -1.58
N ILE A 130 9.31 1.17 -1.61
CA ILE A 130 8.06 0.57 -1.12
C ILE A 130 7.85 0.88 0.37
N HIS A 131 8.88 0.72 1.20
CA HIS A 131 8.82 1.06 2.64
C HIS A 131 8.60 2.56 2.90
N THR A 132 8.94 3.43 1.95
CA THR A 132 8.66 4.88 2.04
C THR A 132 7.21 5.18 1.66
N ILE A 133 6.66 4.51 0.64
CA ILE A 133 5.28 4.70 0.20
C ILE A 133 4.28 4.17 1.21
N LEU A 134 4.46 2.93 1.68
CA LEU A 134 3.45 2.22 2.45
C LEU A 134 2.91 3.02 3.66
N PRO A 135 3.74 3.65 4.50
CA PRO A 135 3.25 4.47 5.61
C PRO A 135 2.40 5.66 5.17
N VAL A 136 2.75 6.32 4.07
CA VAL A 136 2.04 7.51 3.57
C VAL A 136 0.71 7.10 2.93
N TRP A 137 0.70 6.01 2.18
CA TRP A 137 -0.53 5.40 1.68
C TRP A 137 -1.45 4.98 2.84
N MET A 138 -0.92 4.36 3.90
CA MET A 138 -1.69 4.03 5.10
C MET A 138 -2.29 5.26 5.78
N GLN A 139 -1.54 6.35 5.90
CA GLN A 139 -2.06 7.62 6.43
C GLN A 139 -3.19 8.18 5.57
N TYR A 140 -3.07 8.09 4.24
CA TYR A 140 -4.14 8.46 3.32
C TYR A 140 -5.39 7.60 3.55
N ARG A 141 -5.24 6.27 3.63
CA ARG A 141 -6.37 5.36 3.91
C ARG A 141 -7.07 5.65 5.23
N ASN A 142 -6.31 6.00 6.27
CA ASN A 142 -6.85 6.35 7.58
C ASN A 142 -7.75 7.60 7.56
N THR A 143 -7.69 8.43 6.51
CA THR A 143 -8.63 9.56 6.32
C THR A 143 -10.02 9.14 5.81
N TYR A 144 -10.17 7.91 5.32
CA TYR A 144 -11.45 7.33 4.92
C TYR A 144 -12.02 6.43 6.00
N ILE A 145 -11.21 5.48 6.47
CA ILE A 145 -11.57 4.46 7.46
C ILE A 145 -10.37 4.27 8.37
N ASN A 146 -10.51 4.54 9.66
CA ASN A 146 -9.46 4.29 10.63
C ASN A 146 -9.66 2.88 11.22
N LEU A 147 -8.66 2.00 11.07
CA LEU A 147 -8.73 0.59 11.46
C LEU A 147 -8.09 0.32 12.82
#